data_AF-C4ZK48-F1
#
_entry.id   AF-C4ZK48-F1
#
_cell.length_a   1.000
_cell.length_b   1.000
_cell.length_c   1.000
_cell.angle_alpha   90.00
_cell.angle_beta   90.00
_cell.angle_gamma   90.00
#
_symmetry.space_group_name_H-M   'P 1'
#
loop_
_entity.id
_entity.type
_entity.pdbx_description
1 polymer ?
#
loop_
_entity_poly.entity_id
_entity_poly.type
_entity_poly.pdbx_seq_one_letter_code
_entity_poly.pdbx_strand_id
1 'polypeptide(L)'
;MPEPSSSVTVSAETRARPLPGDLDRRRALFALLVCVVALPASWLLFSQLERLWPEIVRLEGLGFLAAATLLGGVMAIGPLAAALGFLIAVWFGVRSVYSARSLATPLLDRVIVGAGLLVWFMPALAAIAQAVRALTTGRIHFVRPPRDYLLATDPIAFWQGVGFWLIIAGLAGFLAWRYWQPKLFPAHDAAPEA
;
A
#
# COMPACT_ATOMS: atom_id res chain seq x y z
N MET A 1 -43.36 20.66 -51.64
CA MET A 1 -42.33 19.59 -51.76
C MET A 1 -41.29 19.83 -50.68
N PRO A 2 -40.80 18.77 -50.03
CA PRO A 2 -40.28 18.82 -48.67
C PRO A 2 -38.82 19.29 -48.65
N GLU A 3 -38.50 20.17 -47.70
CA GLU A 3 -37.12 20.43 -47.30
C GLU A 3 -36.54 19.17 -46.64
N PRO A 4 -35.31 18.75 -46.98
CA PRO A 4 -34.67 17.66 -46.28
C PRO A 4 -34.34 18.14 -44.87
N SER A 5 -35.09 17.58 -43.91
CA SER A 5 -34.80 17.56 -42.49
C SER A 5 -33.32 17.24 -42.25
N SER A 6 -32.58 18.25 -41.81
CA SER A 6 -31.22 18.20 -41.27
C SER A 6 -31.21 17.50 -39.91
N SER A 7 -31.71 16.27 -39.86
CA SER A 7 -31.77 15.41 -38.68
C SER A 7 -30.81 14.23 -38.88
N VAL A 8 -29.55 14.51 -39.20
CA VAL A 8 -28.53 13.45 -39.28
C VAL A 8 -27.22 14.01 -38.74
N THR A 9 -26.73 13.37 -37.67
CA THR A 9 -25.33 13.36 -37.20
C THR A 9 -24.81 14.53 -36.35
N VAL A 10 -25.52 14.88 -35.27
CA VAL A 10 -24.84 15.20 -33.99
C VAL A 10 -25.00 13.99 -33.05
N SER A 11 -24.61 12.81 -33.52
CA SER A 11 -24.52 11.59 -32.71
C SER A 11 -23.14 10.96 -32.85
N ALA A 12 -22.12 11.78 -33.11
CA ALA A 12 -20.78 11.49 -32.62
C ALA A 12 -20.76 11.93 -31.16
N GLU A 13 -21.36 11.11 -30.32
CA GLU A 13 -21.12 10.99 -28.90
C GLU A 13 -19.63 11.29 -28.66
N THR A 14 -19.32 12.54 -28.29
CA THR A 14 -17.99 12.90 -27.84
C THR A 14 -17.76 12.00 -26.67
N ARG A 15 -16.96 10.93 -26.83
CA ARG A 15 -16.52 10.06 -25.72
C ARG A 15 -15.99 10.99 -24.66
N ALA A 16 -16.83 11.33 -23.68
CA ALA A 16 -16.48 12.25 -22.63
C ALA A 16 -15.24 11.67 -21.97
N ARG A 17 -14.15 12.44 -21.95
CA ARG A 17 -12.90 11.97 -21.35
C ARG A 17 -13.24 11.47 -19.93
N PRO A 18 -12.84 10.24 -19.57
CA PRO A 18 -13.14 9.71 -18.25
C PRO A 18 -12.54 10.65 -17.21
N LEU A 19 -13.34 11.00 -16.20
CA LEU A 19 -12.92 11.86 -15.11
C LEU A 19 -11.71 11.24 -14.39
N PRO A 20 -10.76 12.05 -13.91
CA PRO A 20 -9.51 11.55 -13.33
C PRO A 20 -9.73 10.59 -12.16
N GLY A 21 -10.73 10.84 -11.31
CA GLY A 21 -11.05 9.96 -10.19
C GLY A 21 -11.60 8.60 -10.62
N ASP A 22 -12.28 8.52 -11.76
CA ASP A 22 -12.81 7.25 -12.29
C ASP A 22 -11.67 6.36 -12.82
N LEU A 23 -10.67 6.96 -13.46
CA LEU A 23 -9.45 6.26 -13.88
C LEU A 23 -8.66 5.74 -12.69
N ASP A 24 -8.54 6.55 -11.63
CA ASP A 24 -7.85 6.14 -10.41
C ASP A 24 -8.59 5.02 -9.69
N ARG A 25 -9.93 5.04 -9.69
CA ARG A 25 -10.70 3.95 -9.11
C ARG A 25 -10.50 2.64 -9.87
N ARG A 26 -10.42 2.69 -11.21
CA ARG A 26 -10.11 1.50 -12.03
C ARG A 26 -8.70 0.96 -11.76
N ARG A 27 -7.70 1.85 -11.67
CA ARG A 27 -6.33 1.48 -11.31
C ARG A 27 -6.26 0.86 -9.91
N ALA A 28 -6.97 1.45 -8.96
CA ALA A 28 -7.04 0.95 -7.60
C ALA A 28 -7.66 -0.46 -7.54
N LEU A 29 -8.77 -0.68 -8.26
CA LEU A 29 -9.42 -1.98 -8.36
C LEU A 29 -8.51 -3.02 -9.01
N PHE A 30 -7.84 -2.67 -10.11
CA PHE A 30 -6.90 -3.58 -10.77
C PHE A 30 -5.74 -3.97 -9.84
N ALA A 31 -5.14 -2.99 -9.17
CA ALA A 31 -4.05 -3.24 -8.23
C ALA A 31 -4.53 -4.06 -7.01
N LEU A 32 -5.76 -3.84 -6.55
CA LEU A 32 -6.37 -4.65 -5.49
C LEU A 32 -6.58 -6.09 -5.95
N LEU A 33 -7.04 -6.32 -7.18
CA LEU A 33 -7.16 -7.66 -7.74
C LEU A 33 -5.81 -8.36 -7.82
N VAL A 34 -4.76 -7.66 -8.26
CA VAL A 34 -3.38 -8.19 -8.23
C VAL A 34 -3.00 -8.60 -6.82
N CYS A 35 -3.27 -7.77 -5.80
CA CYS A 35 -3.01 -8.11 -4.41
C CYS A 35 -3.81 -9.34 -3.94
N VAL A 36 -5.11 -9.35 -4.19
CA VAL A 36 -6.04 -10.41 -3.76
C VAL A 36 -5.73 -11.74 -4.42
N VAL A 37 -5.13 -11.77 -5.61
CA VAL A 37 -4.70 -13.00 -6.28
C VAL A 37 -3.28 -13.38 -5.88
N ALA A 38 -2.34 -12.44 -5.92
CA ALA A 38 -0.93 -12.72 -5.67
C ALA A 38 -0.66 -13.15 -4.22
N LEU A 39 -1.35 -12.57 -3.25
CA LEU A 39 -1.17 -12.90 -1.83
C LEU A 39 -1.52 -14.37 -1.50
N PRO A 40 -2.73 -14.88 -1.79
CA PRO A 40 -3.06 -16.28 -1.53
C PRO A 40 -2.29 -17.23 -2.44
N ALA A 41 -1.99 -16.86 -3.68
CA ALA A 41 -1.15 -17.68 -4.55
C ALA A 41 0.26 -17.85 -3.98
N SER A 42 0.85 -16.75 -3.47
CA SER A 42 2.13 -16.80 -2.77
C SER A 42 2.03 -17.67 -1.52
N TRP A 43 1.04 -17.43 -0.67
CA TRP A 43 0.82 -18.24 0.53
C TRP A 43 0.73 -19.74 0.22
N LEU A 44 -0.08 -20.10 -0.77
CA LEU A 44 -0.25 -21.49 -1.18
C LEU A 44 1.07 -22.09 -1.66
N LEU A 45 1.83 -21.36 -2.50
CA LEU A 45 3.11 -21.81 -3.00
C LEU A 45 4.12 -22.05 -1.87
N PHE A 46 4.24 -21.10 -0.93
CA PHE A 46 5.11 -21.25 0.24
C PHE A 46 4.66 -22.43 1.12
N SER A 47 3.36 -22.64 1.30
CA SER A 47 2.83 -23.76 2.10
C SER A 47 3.07 -25.14 1.47
N GLN A 48 3.21 -25.21 0.15
CA GLN A 48 3.46 -26.47 -0.57
C GLN A 48 4.95 -26.69 -0.86
N LEU A 49 5.83 -25.80 -0.43
CA LEU A 49 7.25 -25.85 -0.75
C LEU A 49 7.90 -27.20 -0.36
N GLU A 50 7.61 -27.68 0.85
CA GLU A 50 8.13 -28.96 1.34
C GLU A 50 7.70 -30.16 0.49
N ARG A 51 6.52 -30.06 -0.15
CA ARG A 51 5.99 -31.08 -1.05
C ARG A 51 6.56 -30.97 -2.47
N LEU A 52 6.71 -29.74 -2.98
CA LEU A 52 7.16 -29.47 -4.34
C LEU A 52 8.68 -29.68 -4.51
N TRP A 53 9.46 -29.36 -3.48
CA TRP A 53 10.92 -29.40 -3.54
C TRP A 53 11.50 -30.79 -3.87
N PRO A 54 11.04 -31.90 -3.24
CA PRO A 54 11.51 -33.24 -3.59
C PRO A 54 11.23 -33.63 -5.05
N GLU A 55 10.13 -33.17 -5.64
CA GLU A 55 9.81 -33.44 -7.05
C GLU A 55 10.74 -32.68 -7.99
N ILE A 56 11.07 -31.42 -7.65
CA ILE A 56 11.99 -30.59 -8.43
C ILE A 56 13.41 -31.17 -8.41
N VAL A 57 13.87 -31.64 -7.24
CA VAL A 57 15.21 -32.23 -7.09
C VAL A 57 15.39 -33.47 -7.99
N ARG A 58 14.31 -34.21 -8.28
CA ARG A 58 14.35 -35.42 -9.14
C ARG A 58 14.52 -35.13 -10.63
N LEU A 59 14.32 -33.89 -11.09
CA LEU A 59 14.35 -33.57 -12.52
C LEU A 59 15.78 -33.59 -13.11
N GLU A 60 16.81 -33.45 -12.27
CA GLU A 60 18.25 -33.40 -12.58
C GLU A 60 18.65 -32.43 -13.72
N GLY A 61 19.93 -32.06 -13.80
CA GLY A 61 20.48 -31.24 -14.90
C GLY A 61 19.71 -29.94 -15.22
N LEU A 62 19.35 -29.76 -16.49
CA LEU A 62 18.64 -28.55 -16.97
C LEU A 62 17.20 -28.46 -16.46
N GLY A 63 16.52 -29.60 -16.27
CA GLY A 63 15.15 -29.64 -15.76
C GLY A 63 15.08 -29.12 -14.32
N PHE A 64 16.02 -29.55 -13.48
CA PHE A 64 16.20 -29.01 -12.13
C PHE A 64 16.48 -27.51 -12.14
N LEU A 65 17.44 -27.05 -12.95
CA LEU A 65 17.82 -25.64 -13.02
C LEU A 65 16.62 -24.76 -13.39
N ALA A 66 15.87 -25.14 -14.43
CA ALA A 66 14.70 -24.40 -14.88
C ALA A 66 13.59 -24.37 -13.82
N ALA A 67 13.26 -25.52 -13.23
CA ALA A 67 12.21 -25.63 -12.22
C ALA A 67 12.56 -24.88 -10.93
N ALA A 68 13.79 -25.00 -10.43
CA ALA A 68 14.26 -24.27 -9.26
C ALA A 68 14.27 -22.76 -9.49
N THR A 69 14.71 -22.31 -10.67
CA THR A 69 14.71 -20.88 -11.04
C THR A 69 13.29 -20.33 -11.14
N LEU A 70 12.37 -21.08 -11.76
CA LEU A 70 10.97 -20.67 -11.88
C LEU A 70 10.30 -20.61 -10.51
N LEU A 71 10.49 -21.64 -9.67
CA LEU A 71 9.96 -21.66 -8.32
C LEU A 71 10.49 -20.47 -7.50
N GLY A 72 11.81 -20.26 -7.48
CA GLY A 72 12.43 -19.13 -6.80
C GLY A 72 11.94 -17.78 -7.32
N GLY A 73 11.80 -17.65 -8.64
CA GLY A 73 11.27 -16.45 -9.29
C GLY A 73 9.83 -16.14 -8.89
N VAL A 74 8.94 -17.14 -8.91
CA VAL A 74 7.54 -16.96 -8.49
C VAL A 74 7.46 -16.63 -6.99
N MET A 75 8.26 -17.30 -6.16
CA MET A 75 8.30 -17.04 -4.71
C MET A 75 8.84 -15.64 -4.37
N ALA A 76 9.73 -15.08 -5.20
CA ALA A 76 10.20 -13.71 -5.03
C ALA A 76 9.19 -12.67 -5.55
N ILE A 77 8.62 -12.90 -6.74
CA ILE A 77 7.73 -11.93 -7.40
C ILE A 77 6.35 -11.88 -6.74
N GLY A 78 5.81 -13.02 -6.31
CA GLY A 78 4.46 -13.12 -5.77
C GLY A 78 4.20 -12.18 -4.57
N PRO A 79 5.00 -12.27 -3.48
CA PRO A 79 4.85 -11.40 -2.32
C PRO A 79 5.09 -9.93 -2.67
N LEU A 80 6.04 -9.65 -3.56
CA LEU A 80 6.33 -8.28 -4.02
C LEU A 80 5.15 -7.69 -4.80
N ALA A 81 4.57 -8.46 -5.73
CA ALA A 81 3.40 -8.07 -6.50
C ALA A 81 2.18 -7.85 -5.57
N ALA A 82 2.03 -8.68 -4.54
CA ALA A 82 0.98 -8.49 -3.54
C ALA A 82 1.16 -7.17 -2.76
N ALA A 83 2.36 -6.93 -2.23
CA ALA A 83 2.67 -5.73 -1.46
C ALA A 83 2.54 -4.45 -2.30
N LEU A 84 3.09 -4.43 -3.52
CA LEU A 84 2.97 -3.30 -4.43
C LEU A 84 1.53 -3.09 -4.89
N GLY A 85 0.82 -4.17 -5.22
CA GLY A 85 -0.60 -4.13 -5.58
C GLY A 85 -1.43 -3.49 -4.46
N PHE A 86 -1.20 -3.87 -3.21
CA PHE A 86 -1.85 -3.26 -2.05
C PHE A 86 -1.55 -1.77 -1.92
N LEU A 87 -0.27 -1.38 -1.94
CA LEU A 87 0.12 0.02 -1.80
C LEU A 87 -0.45 0.90 -2.93
N ILE A 88 -0.38 0.42 -4.17
CA ILE A 88 -0.94 1.09 -5.35
C ILE A 88 -2.46 1.19 -5.24
N ALA A 89 -3.13 0.13 -4.78
CA ALA A 89 -4.58 0.13 -4.57
C ALA A 89 -5.01 1.19 -3.56
N VAL A 90 -4.32 1.28 -2.42
CA VAL A 90 -4.62 2.29 -1.39
C VAL A 90 -4.30 3.70 -1.92
N TRP A 91 -3.15 3.88 -2.59
CA TRP A 91 -2.74 5.18 -3.15
C TRP A 91 -3.76 5.73 -4.15
N PHE A 92 -4.08 4.97 -5.19
CA PHE A 92 -5.06 5.41 -6.19
C PHE A 92 -6.49 5.41 -5.62
N GLY A 93 -6.78 4.54 -4.65
CA GLY A 93 -8.04 4.55 -3.91
C GLY A 93 -8.26 5.90 -3.24
N VAL A 94 -7.33 6.33 -2.39
CA VAL A 94 -7.39 7.63 -1.69
C VAL A 94 -7.43 8.77 -2.70
N ARG A 95 -6.55 8.76 -3.72
CA ARG A 95 -6.53 9.82 -4.73
C ARG A 95 -7.86 9.94 -5.48
N SER A 96 -8.53 8.81 -5.76
CA SER A 96 -9.84 8.81 -6.40
C SER A 96 -10.89 9.54 -5.57
N VAL A 97 -10.84 9.44 -4.23
CA VAL A 97 -11.82 10.07 -3.33
C VAL A 97 -11.80 11.59 -3.43
N TYR A 98 -10.61 12.17 -3.55
CA TYR A 98 -10.39 13.61 -3.60
C TYR A 98 -10.34 14.17 -5.04
N SER A 99 -10.65 13.36 -6.05
CA SER A 99 -10.68 13.76 -7.45
C SER A 99 -12.12 13.80 -7.97
N ALA A 100 -12.37 14.57 -9.04
CA ALA A 100 -13.66 14.59 -9.71
C ALA A 100 -14.03 13.18 -10.22
N ARG A 101 -15.27 12.75 -9.95
CA ARG A 101 -15.81 11.42 -10.26
C ARG A 101 -17.25 11.51 -10.75
N SER A 102 -17.65 10.53 -11.56
CA SER A 102 -19.02 10.43 -12.09
C SER A 102 -20.02 9.89 -11.05
N LEU A 103 -19.56 9.05 -10.12
CA LEU A 103 -20.39 8.41 -9.10
C LEU A 103 -19.85 8.69 -7.70
N ALA A 104 -20.73 9.11 -6.79
CA ALA A 104 -20.42 9.27 -5.38
C ALA A 104 -20.64 7.94 -4.63
N THR A 105 -19.64 7.50 -3.85
CA THR A 105 -19.72 6.26 -3.04
C THR A 105 -19.34 6.53 -1.58
N PRO A 106 -20.20 7.17 -0.77
CA PRO A 106 -19.81 7.77 0.51
C PRO A 106 -19.32 6.75 1.55
N LEU A 107 -19.95 5.57 1.65
CA LEU A 107 -19.53 4.54 2.60
C LEU A 107 -18.17 3.95 2.23
N LEU A 108 -18.00 3.62 0.95
CA LEU A 108 -16.76 3.05 0.44
C LEU A 108 -15.61 4.07 0.52
N ASP A 109 -15.89 5.34 0.27
CA ASP A 109 -14.91 6.42 0.39
C ASP A 109 -14.40 6.58 1.84
N ARG A 110 -15.28 6.44 2.85
CA ARG A 110 -14.86 6.40 4.26
C ARG A 110 -13.93 5.23 4.56
N VAL A 111 -14.25 4.04 4.03
CA VAL A 111 -13.39 2.85 4.19
C VAL A 111 -12.02 3.08 3.54
N ILE A 112 -11.98 3.63 2.32
CA ILE A 112 -10.72 3.94 1.63
C ILE A 112 -9.89 4.95 2.40
N VAL A 113 -10.51 6.04 2.87
CA VAL A 113 -9.81 7.08 3.64
C VAL A 113 -9.28 6.52 4.96
N GLY A 114 -10.10 5.74 5.67
CA GLY A 114 -9.69 5.07 6.90
C GLY A 114 -8.53 4.09 6.69
N ALA A 115 -8.60 3.25 5.66
CA ALA A 115 -7.52 2.35 5.28
C ALA A 115 -6.25 3.11 4.89
N GLY A 116 -6.38 4.19 4.11
CA GLY A 116 -5.29 5.06 3.74
C GLY A 116 -4.60 5.71 4.95
N LEU A 117 -5.37 6.24 5.89
CA LEU A 117 -4.83 6.81 7.13
C LEU A 117 -4.06 5.74 7.90
N LEU A 118 -4.65 4.57 8.10
CA LEU A 118 -4.00 3.47 8.81
C LEU A 118 -2.68 3.08 8.14
N VAL A 119 -2.66 2.88 6.82
CA VAL A 119 -1.45 2.48 6.07
C VAL A 119 -0.36 3.54 6.14
N TRP A 120 -0.70 4.83 6.01
CA TRP A 120 0.29 5.92 6.07
C TRP A 120 0.87 6.13 7.46
N PHE A 121 0.04 5.98 8.51
CA PHE A 121 0.49 6.13 9.89
C PHE A 121 1.07 4.83 10.48
N MET A 122 0.94 3.69 9.79
CA MET A 122 1.44 2.40 10.24
C MET A 122 2.93 2.42 10.65
N PRO A 123 3.86 3.05 9.91
CA PRO A 123 5.26 3.10 10.31
C PRO A 123 5.46 3.88 11.62
N ALA A 124 4.72 4.97 11.83
CA ALA A 124 4.77 5.74 13.06
C ALA A 124 4.21 4.95 14.24
N LEU A 125 3.06 4.28 14.05
CA LEU A 125 2.46 3.40 15.06
C LEU A 125 3.37 2.23 15.41
N ALA A 126 4.02 1.62 14.43
CA ALA A 126 4.98 0.54 14.65
C ALA A 126 6.18 1.04 15.47
N ALA A 127 6.73 2.21 15.15
CA ALA A 127 7.83 2.80 15.91
C ALA A 127 7.43 3.13 17.36
N ILE A 128 6.24 3.69 17.58
CA ILE A 128 5.69 3.89 18.93
C ILE A 128 5.55 2.55 19.66
N ALA A 129 5.03 1.52 19.00
CA ALA A 129 4.87 0.19 19.59
C ALA A 129 6.22 -0.42 20.00
N GLN A 130 7.30 -0.21 19.22
CA GLN A 130 8.65 -0.63 19.61
C GLN A 130 9.14 0.11 20.87
N ALA A 131 8.92 1.43 20.95
CA ALA A 131 9.27 2.22 22.12
C ALA A 131 8.48 1.77 23.37
N VAL A 132 7.16 1.57 23.23
CA VAL A 132 6.30 1.07 24.32
C VAL A 132 6.75 -0.32 24.77
N ARG A 133 7.04 -1.24 23.84
CA ARG A 133 7.54 -2.57 24.19
C ARG A 133 8.88 -2.50 24.92
N ALA A 134 9.78 -1.58 24.52
CA ALA A 134 11.05 -1.40 25.20
C ALA A 134 10.85 -0.93 26.65
N LEU A 135 9.94 0.02 26.87
CA LEU A 135 9.62 0.51 28.21
C LEU A 135 8.97 -0.55 29.10
N THR A 136 8.04 -1.35 28.57
CA THR A 136 7.35 -2.39 29.36
C THR A 136 8.23 -3.59 29.67
N THR A 137 9.18 -3.92 28.80
CA THR A 137 10.08 -5.07 28.99
C THR A 137 11.41 -4.69 29.62
N GLY A 138 11.75 -3.40 29.71
CA GLY A 138 13.07 -2.93 30.13
C GLY A 138 14.21 -3.34 29.17
N ARG A 139 13.88 -3.79 27.95
CA ARG A 139 14.84 -4.27 26.95
C ARG A 139 14.54 -3.69 25.56
N ILE A 140 15.57 -3.18 24.91
CA ILE A 140 15.51 -2.81 23.49
C ILE A 140 16.45 -3.68 22.67
N HIS A 141 15.90 -4.28 21.62
CA HIS A 141 16.63 -5.17 20.71
C HIS A 141 16.85 -4.48 19.36
N PHE A 142 18.10 -4.42 18.92
CA PHE A 142 18.45 -4.05 17.56
C PHE A 142 18.86 -5.29 16.77
N VAL A 143 18.27 -5.48 15.59
CA VAL A 143 18.49 -6.68 14.77
C VAL A 143 19.89 -6.68 14.12
N ARG A 144 20.44 -5.49 13.82
CA ARG A 144 21.75 -5.35 13.17
C ARG A 144 22.52 -4.11 13.65
N PRO A 145 23.73 -4.27 14.24
CA PRO A 145 24.26 -5.52 14.79
C PRO A 145 23.32 -6.07 15.89
N PRO A 146 23.18 -7.40 16.02
CA PRO A 146 22.30 -8.00 17.02
C PRO A 146 22.78 -7.63 18.42
N ARG A 147 22.06 -6.72 19.09
CA ARG A 147 22.38 -6.25 20.43
C ARG A 147 21.11 -5.98 21.22
N ASP A 148 21.15 -6.39 22.48
CA ASP A 148 20.15 -6.06 23.48
C ASP A 148 20.73 -5.02 24.44
N TYR A 149 20.03 -3.90 24.61
CA TYR A 149 20.33 -2.94 25.67
C TYR A 149 19.25 -3.04 26.73
N LEU A 150 19.68 -3.26 27.98
CA LEU A 150 18.80 -3.39 29.12
C LEU A 150 18.81 -2.11 29.94
N LEU A 151 17.64 -1.71 30.43
CA LEU A 151 17.53 -0.56 31.33
C LEU A 151 18.35 -0.76 32.62
N ALA A 152 18.45 -2.01 33.09
CA ALA A 152 19.13 -2.34 34.34
C ALA A 152 20.66 -2.26 34.26
N THR A 153 21.26 -2.61 33.12
CA THR A 153 22.72 -2.70 32.96
C THR A 153 23.30 -1.58 32.11
N ASP A 154 22.57 -1.12 31.09
CA ASP A 154 23.03 -0.17 30.09
C ASP A 154 22.00 0.96 29.85
N PRO A 155 21.67 1.74 30.89
CA PRO A 155 20.56 2.69 30.86
C PRO A 155 20.72 3.76 29.77
N ILE A 156 21.96 4.20 29.50
CA ILE A 156 22.23 5.22 28.47
C ILE A 156 21.86 4.70 27.08
N ALA A 157 22.38 3.52 26.72
CA ALA A 157 22.11 2.92 25.41
C ALA A 157 20.63 2.52 25.26
N PHE A 158 20.00 2.07 26.34
CA PHE A 158 18.56 1.82 26.38
C PHE A 158 17.76 3.08 26.02
N TRP A 159 17.99 4.20 26.71
CA TRP A 159 17.27 5.45 26.46
C TRP A 159 17.58 6.06 25.08
N GLN A 160 18.81 5.93 24.59
CA GLN A 160 19.16 6.29 23.21
C GLN A 160 18.35 5.49 22.19
N GLY A 161 18.20 4.18 22.41
CA GLY A 161 17.39 3.32 21.54
C GLY A 161 15.91 3.68 21.58
N VAL A 162 15.35 3.99 22.77
CA VAL A 162 13.97 4.46 22.89
C VAL A 162 13.79 5.79 22.16
N GLY A 163 14.72 6.74 22.36
CA GLY A 163 14.73 8.02 21.67
C GLY A 163 14.78 7.87 20.15
N PHE A 164 15.59 6.94 19.63
CA PHE A 164 15.66 6.63 18.20
C PHE A 164 14.30 6.22 17.62
N TRP A 165 13.57 5.31 18.28
CA TRP A 165 12.23 4.91 17.83
C TRP A 165 11.23 6.06 17.90
N LEU A 166 11.31 6.92 18.92
CA LEU A 166 10.46 8.11 19.01
C LEU A 166 10.76 9.14 17.92
N ILE A 167 12.02 9.32 17.55
CA ILE A 167 12.43 10.17 16.41
C ILE A 167 11.86 9.61 15.11
N ILE A 168 11.98 8.29 14.86
CA ILE A 168 11.37 7.64 13.70
C ILE A 168 9.86 7.83 13.69
N ALA A 169 9.20 7.64 14.84
CA ALA A 169 7.76 7.84 14.97
C ALA A 169 7.35 9.27 14.61
N GLY A 170 8.06 10.27 15.15
CA GLY A 170 7.84 11.68 14.85
C GLY A 170 8.04 12.00 13.37
N LEU A 171 9.13 11.53 12.77
CA LEU A 171 9.42 11.73 11.34
C LEU A 171 8.36 11.09 10.44
N ALA A 172 8.05 9.81 10.66
CA ALA A 172 7.05 9.09 9.87
C ALA A 172 5.66 9.71 10.05
N GLY A 173 5.29 10.06 11.27
CA GLY A 173 4.02 10.72 11.58
C GLY A 173 3.92 12.09 10.92
N PHE A 174 5.00 12.89 10.95
CA PHE A 174 5.06 14.18 10.28
C PHE A 174 4.91 14.05 8.76
N LEU A 175 5.61 13.11 8.12
CA LEU A 175 5.50 12.89 6.67
C LEU A 175 4.10 12.41 6.27
N ALA A 176 3.52 11.48 7.04
CA ALA A 176 2.15 11.04 6.86
C ALA A 176 1.17 12.21 7.00
N TRP A 177 1.33 13.02 8.04
CA TRP A 177 0.53 14.21 8.27
C TRP A 177 0.64 15.21 7.11
N ARG A 178 1.85 15.50 6.62
CA ARG A 178 2.06 16.41 5.48
C ARG A 178 1.34 15.95 4.22
N TYR A 179 1.20 14.65 4.01
CA TYR A 179 0.39 14.09 2.93
C TYR A 179 -1.12 14.27 3.17
N TRP A 180 -1.59 14.05 4.39
CA TRP A 180 -3.02 14.02 4.74
C TRP A 180 -3.64 15.40 5.02
N GLN A 181 -2.87 16.32 5.59
CA GLN A 181 -3.34 17.65 6.01
C GLN A 181 -4.13 18.39 4.91
N PRO A 182 -3.61 18.60 3.68
CA PRO A 182 -4.36 19.34 2.65
C PRO A 182 -5.60 18.61 2.13
N LYS A 183 -5.70 17.29 2.35
CA LYS A 183 -6.85 16.47 1.92
C LYS A 183 -7.99 16.51 2.95
N LEU A 184 -7.63 16.48 4.23
CA LEU A 184 -8.58 16.50 5.34
C LEU A 184 -9.07 17.92 5.66
N PHE A 185 -8.18 18.90 5.48
CA PHE A 185 -8.45 20.32 5.71
C PHE A 185 -8.05 21.10 4.47
N PRO A 186 -8.85 21.04 3.38
CA PRO A 186 -8.64 21.92 2.25
C PRO A 186 -8.65 23.35 2.76
N ALA A 187 -7.63 24.14 2.41
CA ALA A 187 -7.72 25.57 2.61
C ALA A 187 -8.99 26.04 1.89
N HIS A 188 -9.88 26.69 2.61
CA HIS A 188 -11.02 27.37 2.02
C HIS A 188 -10.41 28.56 1.25
N ASP A 189 -9.95 28.32 0.01
CA ASP A 189 -9.45 29.38 -0.82
C ASP A 189 -10.63 30.29 -1.16
N ALA A 190 -10.63 31.42 -0.46
CA ALA A 190 -11.09 32.76 -0.77
C ALA A 190 -12.35 32.92 -1.64
N ALA A 191 -13.28 33.71 -1.12
CA ALA A 191 -14.42 34.27 -1.82
C ALA A 191 -14.07 34.69 -3.27
N PRO A 192 -14.96 34.46 -4.25
CA PRO A 192 -14.76 35.01 -5.58
C PRO A 192 -14.63 36.53 -5.46
N GLU A 193 -13.52 37.09 -5.93
CA GLU A 193 -13.41 38.53 -6.16
C GLU A 193 -14.57 38.95 -7.06
N ALA A 194 -15.35 39.90 -6.54
CA ALA A 194 -16.54 40.49 -7.17
C ALA A 194 -16.16 41.52 -8.23
#